data_AF-A0A556MM24-F1
#
_entry.id   AF-A0A556MM24-F1
#
_cell.length_a   1.000
_cell.length_b   1.000
_cell.length_c   1.000
_cell.angle_alpha   90.00
_cell.angle_beta   90.00
_cell.angle_gamma   90.00
#
_symmetry.space_group_name_H-M   'P 1'
#
loop_
_entity.id
_entity.type
_entity.pdbx_description
1 polymer ?
#
loop_
_entity_poly.entity_id
_entity_poly.type
_entity_poly.pdbx_seq_one_letter_code
_entity_poly.pdbx_strand_id
1 'polypeptide(L)'
;MIKKHIEPDGEWEPIHQEIGGRVLRPEAFSFKKVSIKGSTYSVLSQDYDEGIIRVNGDKLDIYNTDGVHNGRHLTAIYQITSGELTICYNLNGNAYPKDFITQNQPELFLSVFKKASV
;
A
#
# COMPACT_ATOMS: atom_id res chain seq x y z
N MET A 1 -14.34 21.46 14.71
CA MET A 1 -14.67 20.13 14.14
C MET A 1 -13.36 19.40 13.91
N ILE A 2 -13.11 18.28 14.58
CA ILE A 2 -11.92 17.45 14.34
C ILE A 2 -12.23 16.64 13.07
N LYS A 3 -11.49 16.84 11.98
CA LYS A 3 -11.61 15.97 10.81
C LYS A 3 -11.19 14.56 11.26
N LYS A 4 -12.14 13.63 11.30
CA LYS A 4 -11.83 12.22 11.56
C LYS A 4 -10.98 11.74 10.37
N HIS A 5 -9.76 11.34 10.66
CA HIS A 5 -8.90 10.73 9.66
C HIS A 5 -9.50 9.37 9.25
N ILE A 6 -9.45 9.04 7.96
CA ILE A 6 -10.05 7.81 7.42
C ILE A 6 -8.97 6.75 7.37
N GLU A 7 -9.05 5.78 8.28
CA GLU A 7 -8.13 4.63 8.34
C GLU A 7 -8.27 3.73 7.09
N PRO A 8 -7.18 3.05 6.68
CA PRO A 8 -7.17 2.18 5.49
C PRO A 8 -7.77 0.77 5.72
N ASP A 9 -8.49 0.55 6.82
CA ASP A 9 -9.10 -0.72 7.16
C ASP A 9 -10.02 -1.25 6.05
N GLY A 10 -9.83 -2.52 5.69
CA GLY A 10 -10.63 -3.20 4.68
C GLY A 10 -9.93 -4.37 4.02
N GLU A 11 -10.68 -5.06 3.18
CA GLU A 11 -10.15 -6.03 2.22
C GLU A 11 -10.04 -5.34 0.86
N TRP A 12 -8.88 -5.45 0.24
CA TRP A 12 -8.49 -4.65 -0.91
C TRP A 12 -7.93 -5.53 -2.05
N GLU A 13 -8.39 -5.25 -3.27
CA GLU A 13 -7.91 -5.89 -4.50
C GLU A 13 -7.20 -4.84 -5.36
N PRO A 14 -5.92 -5.05 -5.75
CA PRO A 14 -5.20 -4.09 -6.58
C PRO A 14 -5.80 -4.08 -7.99
N ILE A 15 -6.04 -2.88 -8.50
CA ILE A 15 -6.58 -2.62 -9.85
C ILE A 15 -5.59 -1.87 -10.75
N HIS A 16 -4.58 -1.25 -10.16
CA HIS A 16 -3.50 -0.59 -10.86
C HIS A 16 -2.23 -0.62 -10.02
N GLN A 17 -1.09 -0.88 -10.66
CA GLN A 17 0.23 -0.77 -10.02
C GLN A 17 1.25 -0.15 -10.97
N GLU A 18 2.14 0.67 -10.43
CA GLU A 18 3.20 1.36 -11.14
C GLU A 18 4.47 1.36 -10.29
N ILE A 19 5.64 1.17 -10.91
CA ILE A 19 6.94 1.33 -10.24
C ILE A 19 7.85 2.21 -11.09
N GLY A 20 8.39 3.30 -10.51
CA GLY A 20 9.30 4.20 -11.21
C GLY A 20 8.77 4.81 -12.51
N GLY A 21 7.46 4.98 -12.65
CA GLY A 21 6.79 5.44 -13.87
C GLY A 21 6.38 4.33 -14.84
N ARG A 22 6.67 3.07 -14.52
CA ARG A 22 6.33 1.92 -15.36
C ARG A 22 5.11 1.21 -14.79
N VAL A 23 3.99 1.31 -15.52
CA VAL A 23 2.77 0.56 -15.22
C VAL A 23 3.03 -0.95 -15.34
N LEU A 24 2.66 -1.70 -14.30
CA LEU A 24 2.74 -3.15 -14.28
C LEU A 24 1.53 -3.75 -15.01
N ARG A 25 1.73 -4.91 -15.63
CA ARG A 25 0.62 -5.62 -16.27
C ARG A 25 -0.27 -6.29 -15.21
N PRO A 26 -1.60 -6.34 -15.40
CA PRO A 26 -2.53 -6.89 -14.42
C PRO A 26 -2.18 -8.29 -13.91
N GLU A 27 -1.61 -9.15 -14.75
CA GLU A 27 -1.26 -10.53 -14.39
C GLU A 27 -0.24 -10.60 -13.24
N ALA A 28 0.51 -9.53 -12.99
CA ALA A 28 1.45 -9.44 -11.87
C ALA A 28 0.79 -9.21 -10.50
N PHE A 29 -0.48 -8.76 -10.47
CA PHE A 29 -1.11 -8.32 -9.23
C PHE A 29 -2.59 -8.69 -9.06
N SER A 30 -3.33 -9.01 -10.11
CA SER A 30 -4.79 -9.21 -10.05
C SER A 30 -5.22 -10.40 -9.18
N PHE A 31 -4.30 -11.31 -8.86
CA PHE A 31 -4.53 -12.45 -7.96
C PHE A 31 -4.29 -12.11 -6.48
N LYS A 32 -3.72 -10.95 -6.18
CA LYS A 32 -3.36 -10.54 -4.82
C LYS A 32 -4.59 -10.01 -4.08
N LYS A 33 -4.65 -10.26 -2.77
CA LYS A 33 -5.59 -9.60 -1.85
C LYS A 33 -4.83 -9.03 -0.67
N VAL A 34 -5.20 -7.83 -0.23
CA VAL A 34 -4.61 -7.17 0.93
C VAL A 34 -5.68 -6.98 1.98
N SER A 35 -5.47 -7.53 3.17
CA SER A 35 -6.29 -7.29 4.35
C SER A 35 -5.61 -6.26 5.23
N ILE A 36 -6.33 -5.22 5.64
CA ILE A 36 -5.88 -4.25 6.63
C ILE A 36 -6.92 -4.21 7.74
N LYS A 37 -6.47 -4.45 8.99
CA LYS A 37 -7.33 -4.44 10.17
C LYS A 37 -6.59 -3.80 11.33
N GLY A 38 -6.99 -2.56 11.67
CA GLY A 38 -6.34 -1.77 12.70
C GLY A 38 -4.86 -1.57 12.37
N SER A 39 -3.98 -2.04 13.25
CA SER A 39 -2.54 -1.90 13.07
C SER A 39 -1.88 -3.04 12.31
N THR A 40 -2.64 -3.98 11.74
CA THR A 40 -2.08 -5.16 11.07
C THR A 40 -2.49 -5.22 9.60
N TYR A 41 -1.61 -5.77 8.77
CA TYR A 41 -1.94 -6.12 7.39
C TYR A 41 -1.44 -7.51 7.03
N SER A 42 -2.07 -8.11 6.04
CA SER A 42 -1.57 -9.31 5.37
C SER A 42 -1.83 -9.24 3.87
N VAL A 43 -0.98 -9.91 3.10
CA VAL A 43 -1.08 -10.03 1.66
C VAL A 43 -1.23 -11.50 1.30
N LEU A 44 -2.40 -11.86 0.79
CA LEU A 44 -2.60 -13.17 0.19
C LEU A 44 -2.09 -13.13 -1.24
N SER A 45 -0.94 -13.74 -1.47
CA SER A 45 -0.34 -13.91 -2.80
C SER A 45 0.59 -15.13 -2.84
N GLN A 46 1.23 -15.41 -3.98
CA GLN A 46 2.31 -16.41 -4.05
C GLN A 46 3.49 -16.02 -3.15
N ASP A 47 3.74 -14.71 -3.06
CA ASP A 47 4.72 -14.08 -2.19
C ASP A 47 3.96 -13.55 -0.96
N TYR A 48 3.74 -14.40 0.03
CA TYR A 48 3.09 -14.00 1.28
C TYR A 48 3.89 -12.91 1.99
N ASP A 49 3.20 -11.92 2.55
CA ASP A 49 3.74 -10.92 3.48
C ASP A 49 2.69 -10.55 4.52
N GLU A 50 3.11 -10.31 5.75
CA GLU A 50 2.28 -9.70 6.78
C GLU A 50 3.10 -8.75 7.66
N GLY A 51 2.40 -7.91 8.40
CA GLY A 51 3.08 -6.98 9.28
C GLY A 51 2.19 -5.98 10.00
N ILE A 52 2.85 -4.93 10.44
CA ILE A 52 2.26 -3.86 11.24
C ILE A 52 2.23 -2.57 10.40
N ILE A 53 1.10 -1.88 10.41
CA ILE A 53 0.99 -0.50 9.93
C ILE A 53 0.85 0.47 11.09
N ARG A 54 1.44 1.65 10.94
CA ARG A 54 1.18 2.81 11.80
C ARG A 54 0.73 3.97 10.92
N VAL A 55 -0.45 4.49 11.23
CA VAL A 55 -1.09 5.58 10.49
C VAL A 55 -0.83 6.89 11.22
N ASN A 56 -0.40 7.92 10.49
CA ASN A 56 -0.24 9.28 11.01
C ASN A 56 -0.69 10.31 9.98
N GLY A 57 -1.96 10.69 10.03
CA GLY A 57 -2.55 11.43 8.94
C GLY A 57 -2.40 10.63 7.64
N ASP A 58 -2.10 11.29 6.53
CA ASP A 58 -1.95 10.67 5.22
C ASP A 58 -0.72 9.77 5.05
N LYS A 59 0.04 9.50 6.12
CA LYS A 59 1.29 8.71 6.10
C LYS A 59 1.11 7.35 6.74
N LEU A 60 1.84 6.38 6.20
CA LEU A 60 1.96 5.03 6.72
C LEU A 60 3.43 4.69 6.97
N ASP A 61 3.71 4.13 8.14
CA ASP A 61 4.89 3.30 8.37
C ASP A 61 4.47 1.84 8.35
N ILE A 62 5.16 1.04 7.54
CA ILE A 62 4.81 -0.36 7.29
C ILE A 62 6.02 -1.21 7.67
N TYR A 63 5.84 -2.10 8.63
CA TYR A 63 6.86 -3.00 9.13
C TYR A 63 6.49 -4.43 8.78
N ASN A 64 7.22 -5.04 7.85
CA ASN A 64 7.03 -6.43 7.47
C ASN A 64 7.60 -7.32 8.58
N THR A 65 6.77 -8.19 9.17
CA THR A 65 7.17 -9.05 10.29
C THR A 65 7.27 -10.53 9.91
N ASP A 66 6.70 -10.92 8.77
CA ASP A 66 6.84 -12.25 8.17
C ASP A 66 6.69 -12.15 6.65
N GLY A 67 7.09 -13.21 5.93
CA GLY A 67 7.05 -13.28 4.47
C GLY A 67 8.37 -12.94 3.78
N VAL A 68 8.32 -12.83 2.44
CA VAL A 68 9.50 -12.58 1.60
C VAL A 68 10.17 -11.23 1.89
N HIS A 69 9.42 -10.27 2.44
CA HIS A 69 9.93 -8.95 2.81
C HIS A 69 10.17 -8.78 4.31
N ASN A 70 10.21 -9.87 5.09
CA ASN A 70 10.43 -9.81 6.55
C ASN A 70 11.63 -8.92 6.93
N GLY A 71 11.44 -8.08 7.96
CA GLY A 71 12.44 -7.15 8.49
C GLY A 71 12.54 -5.84 7.72
N ARG A 72 11.83 -5.70 6.59
CA ARG A 72 11.78 -4.43 5.84
C ARG A 72 10.81 -3.45 6.48
N HIS A 73 11.25 -2.21 6.59
CA HIS A 73 10.41 -1.05 6.89
C HIS A 73 10.23 -0.23 5.61
N LEU A 74 8.98 0.07 5.29
CA LEU A 74 8.58 0.92 4.18
C LEU A 74 7.85 2.14 4.72
N THR A 75 7.96 3.26 4.01
CA THR A 75 7.18 4.47 4.28
C THR A 75 6.27 4.74 3.09
N ALA A 76 5.07 5.26 3.34
CA ALA A 76 4.11 5.53 2.28
C ALA A 76 3.23 6.73 2.61
N ILE A 77 2.58 7.25 1.58
CA ILE A 77 1.39 8.10 1.72
C ILE A 77 0.17 7.38 1.15
N TYR A 78 -1.02 7.72 1.64
CA TYR A 78 -2.25 7.12 1.14
C TYR A 78 -3.43 8.09 1.12
N GLN A 79 -4.43 7.74 0.32
CA GLN A 79 -5.73 8.40 0.31
C GLN A 79 -6.85 7.39 0.03
N ILE A 80 -8.05 7.70 0.52
CA ILE A 80 -9.27 7.00 0.15
C ILE A 80 -10.21 7.98 -0.53
N THR A 81 -10.50 7.73 -1.81
CA THR A 81 -11.36 8.58 -2.63
C THR A 81 -12.32 7.69 -3.41
N SER A 82 -13.61 8.02 -3.39
CA SER A 82 -14.65 7.29 -4.15
C SER A 82 -14.68 5.76 -3.90
N GLY A 83 -14.25 5.31 -2.72
CA GLY A 83 -14.22 3.87 -2.38
C GLY A 83 -12.96 3.12 -2.83
N GLU A 84 -12.00 3.82 -3.42
CA GLU A 84 -10.69 3.29 -3.77
C GLU A 84 -9.64 3.74 -2.76
N LEU A 85 -8.72 2.83 -2.44
CA LEU A 85 -7.53 3.10 -1.65
C LEU A 85 -6.35 3.27 -2.61
N THR A 86 -5.65 4.39 -2.55
CA THR A 86 -4.40 4.61 -3.28
C THR A 86 -3.27 4.72 -2.29
N ILE A 87 -2.20 3.94 -2.47
CA ILE A 87 -0.99 4.00 -1.65
C ILE A 87 0.22 4.20 -2.55
N CYS A 88 1.04 5.20 -2.24
CA CYS A 88 2.37 5.36 -2.84
C CYS A 88 3.42 5.04 -1.78
N TYR A 89 4.21 4.00 -2.03
CA TYR A 89 5.25 3.48 -1.16
C TYR A 89 6.62 3.99 -1.63
N ASN A 90 7.47 4.35 -0.68
CA ASN A 90 8.91 4.38 -0.87
C ASN A 90 9.50 3.05 -0.36
N LEU A 91 10.01 2.25 -1.29
CA LEU A 91 10.53 0.92 -0.99
C LEU A 91 11.83 0.95 -0.17
N ASN A 92 12.53 2.09 -0.10
CA ASN A 92 13.71 2.29 0.74
C ASN A 92 13.38 2.64 2.19
N GLY A 93 12.13 3.05 2.48
CA GLY A 93 11.69 3.38 3.84
C GLY A 93 12.32 4.64 4.45
N ASN A 94 13.16 5.36 3.72
CA ASN A 94 13.98 6.46 4.26
C ASN A 94 13.30 7.84 4.23
N ALA A 95 12.20 7.99 3.51
CA ALA A 95 11.40 9.22 3.45
C ALA A 95 10.00 8.94 2.89
N TYR A 96 8.99 9.70 3.32
CA TYR A 96 7.66 9.61 2.73
C TYR A 96 7.62 10.20 1.33
N PRO A 97 6.91 9.59 0.37
CA PRO A 97 6.61 10.21 -0.92
C PRO A 97 5.91 11.56 -0.75
N LYS A 98 6.13 12.48 -1.69
CA LYS A 98 5.55 13.84 -1.65
C LYS A 98 4.18 13.90 -2.30
N ASP A 99 3.93 13.02 -3.25
CA ASP A 99 2.72 12.91 -4.06
C ASP A 99 2.55 11.46 -4.56
N PHE A 100 1.48 11.21 -5.29
CA PHE A 100 1.15 9.91 -5.89
C PHE A 100 1.75 9.77 -7.30
N ILE A 101 3.00 10.21 -7.50
CA ILE A 101 3.70 10.18 -8.79
C ILE A 101 4.99 9.38 -8.66
N THR A 102 5.16 8.34 -9.47
CA THR A 102 6.38 7.51 -9.44
C THR A 102 7.33 7.74 -10.61
N GLN A 103 6.93 8.57 -11.60
CA GLN A 103 7.73 8.86 -12.78
C GLN A 103 9.16 9.30 -12.41
N ASN A 104 10.16 8.63 -12.98
CA ASN A 104 11.59 8.87 -12.75
C ASN A 104 12.06 8.66 -11.30
N GLN A 105 11.28 7.95 -10.47
CA GLN A 105 11.61 7.64 -9.07
C GLN A 105 11.57 6.11 -8.86
N PRO A 106 12.65 5.38 -9.19
CA PRO A 106 12.65 3.92 -9.28
C PRO A 106 12.31 3.19 -7.97
N GLU A 107 12.49 3.84 -6.82
CA GLU A 107 12.15 3.35 -5.50
C GLU A 107 10.68 3.55 -5.12
N LEU A 108 9.93 4.34 -5.89
CA LEU A 108 8.52 4.57 -5.64
C LEU A 108 7.65 3.54 -6.35
N PHE A 109 6.71 3.00 -5.58
CA PHE A 109 5.72 2.04 -6.02
C PHE A 109 4.33 2.59 -5.71
N LEU A 110 3.44 2.65 -6.69
CA LEU A 110 2.06 3.08 -6.52
C LEU A 110 1.15 1.86 -6.68
N SER A 111 0.18 1.73 -5.79
CA SER A 111 -0.89 0.73 -5.91
C SER A 111 -2.24 1.39 -5.64
N VAL A 112 -3.17 1.19 -6.58
CA VAL A 112 -4.58 1.56 -6.42
C VAL A 112 -5.38 0.28 -6.21
N PHE A 113 -6.25 0.31 -5.22
CA PHE A 113 -7.08 -0.81 -4.83
C PHE A 113 -8.55 -0.42 -4.85
N LYS A 114 -9.39 -1.36 -5.26
CA LYS A 114 -10.82 -1.35 -4.95
C LYS A 114 -11.07 -2.18 -3.70
N LYS A 115 -12.18 -1.94 -3.00
CA LYS A 115 -12.64 -2.89 -1.98
C LYS A 115 -12.90 -4.26 -2.61
N ALA A 116 -12.45 -5.31 -1.94
CA ALA A 116 -12.76 -6.67 -2.33
C ALA A 116 -14.29 -6.86 -2.35
N SER A 117 -14.78 -7.54 -3.39
CA SER A 117 -16.19 -7.95 -3.43
C SER A 117 -16.38 -9.09 -2.42
N VAL A 118 -17.42 -8.96 -1.59
CA VAL A 118 -17.83 -9.99 -0.62
C VAL A 118 -18.43 -11.18 -1.34
#